data_AF-A0A353BGL4-F1
#
_entry.id   AF-A0A353BGL4-F1
#
_cell.length_a   1.000
_cell.length_b   1.000
_cell.length_c   1.000
_cell.angle_alpha   90.00
_cell.angle_beta   90.00
_cell.angle_gamma   90.00
#
_symmetry.space_group_name_H-M   'P 1'
#
loop_
_entity.id
_entity.type
_entity.pdbx_description
1 polymer ?
#
loop_
_entity_poly.entity_id
_entity_poly.type
_entity_poly.pdbx_seq_one_letter_code
_entity_poly.pdbx_strand_id
1 'polypeptide(L)'
;RKGIIGWLLGGRDATRKLDTEIGPLKCDPAQYDLVVVGTPVWAWNMAPAVRAYLVRNKGKIKSAAFFCTQGGSGGEKTFGCMEELLGMKPKATLELNAKELAGPEKGAKITAFVSKIKE
;
A
#
# COMPACT_ATOMS: atom_id res chain seq x y z
N ARG A 1 -15.58 -8.29 2.71
CA ARG A 1 -15.63 -9.71 3.15
C ARG A 1 -15.30 -9.73 4.67
N LYS A 2 -16.10 -10.35 5.55
CA LYS A 2 -15.90 -10.34 7.03
C LYS A 2 -15.35 -11.71 7.53
N GLY A 3 -14.43 -11.68 8.50
CA GLY A 3 -13.99 -12.85 9.29
C GLY A 3 -12.60 -13.41 8.98
N ILE A 4 -12.07 -14.23 9.89
CA ILE A 4 -10.73 -14.88 9.83
C ILE A 4 -10.57 -15.75 8.56
N ILE A 5 -11.65 -16.36 8.10
CA ILE A 5 -11.69 -17.12 6.83
C ILE A 5 -11.51 -16.18 5.63
N GLY A 6 -12.10 -14.98 5.67
CA GLY A 6 -11.86 -13.94 4.66
C GLY A 6 -10.44 -13.38 4.72
N TRP A 7 -9.79 -13.38 5.90
CA TRP A 7 -8.38 -13.03 6.06
C TRP A 7 -7.45 -14.13 5.53
N LEU A 8 -7.74 -15.41 5.77
CA LEU A 8 -7.00 -16.56 5.21
C LEU A 8 -7.18 -16.67 3.69
N LEU A 9 -8.40 -16.52 3.19
CA LEU A 9 -8.68 -16.50 1.75
C LEU A 9 -8.11 -15.24 1.10
N GLY A 10 -8.12 -14.09 1.77
CA GLY A 10 -7.45 -12.87 1.30
C GLY A 10 -5.93 -13.02 1.22
N GLY A 11 -5.33 -13.75 2.17
CA GLY A 11 -3.92 -14.15 2.11
C GLY A 11 -3.62 -15.15 0.98
N ARG A 12 -4.54 -16.07 0.68
CA ARG A 12 -4.44 -17.01 -0.46
C ARG A 12 -4.70 -16.33 -1.82
N ASP A 13 -5.55 -15.31 -1.87
CA ASP A 13 -5.75 -14.47 -3.06
C ASP A 13 -4.52 -13.55 -3.26
N ALA A 14 -3.83 -13.13 -2.20
CA ALA A 14 -2.57 -12.39 -2.32
C ALA A 14 -1.44 -13.23 -2.95
N THR A 15 -1.52 -14.57 -2.90
CA THR A 15 -0.61 -15.47 -3.63
C THR A 15 -1.06 -15.80 -5.05
N ARG A 16 -2.36 -15.65 -5.38
CA ARG A 16 -2.87 -15.60 -6.78
C ARG A 16 -2.66 -14.21 -7.37
N LYS A 17 -1.39 -13.92 -7.63
CA LYS A 17 -0.79 -12.64 -8.03
C LYS A 17 -1.42 -11.90 -9.23
N LEU A 18 -2.38 -12.49 -9.96
CA LEU A 18 -2.82 -12.08 -11.30
C LEU A 18 -4.34 -11.89 -11.49
N ASP A 19 -5.21 -12.43 -10.64
CA ASP A 19 -6.65 -12.58 -10.99
C ASP A 19 -7.59 -11.55 -10.33
N THR A 20 -7.07 -10.52 -9.64
CA THR A 20 -7.94 -9.51 -9.03
C THR A 20 -8.31 -8.44 -10.05
N GLU A 21 -9.53 -8.53 -10.57
CA GLU A 21 -10.13 -7.46 -11.35
C GLU A 21 -10.39 -6.24 -10.46
N ILE A 22 -9.89 -5.09 -10.90
CA ILE A 22 -10.21 -3.78 -10.31
C ILE A 22 -11.03 -2.99 -11.32
N GLY A 23 -11.99 -2.21 -10.82
CA GLY A 23 -12.82 -1.36 -11.66
C GLY A 23 -12.02 -0.33 -12.47
N PRO A 24 -12.67 0.37 -13.41
CA PRO A 24 -12.02 1.40 -14.21
C PRO A 24 -11.39 2.48 -13.33
N LEU A 25 -10.17 2.88 -13.68
CA LEU A 25 -9.46 3.94 -12.98
C LEU A 25 -10.01 5.29 -13.43
N LYS A 26 -10.27 6.18 -12.47
CA LYS A 26 -10.76 7.53 -12.74
C LYS A 26 -9.65 8.50 -13.16
N CYS A 27 -8.41 8.20 -12.79
CA CYS A 27 -7.24 9.04 -13.03
C CYS A 27 -6.11 8.21 -13.63
N ASP A 28 -5.32 8.80 -14.54
CA ASP A 28 -4.09 8.18 -15.04
C ASP A 28 -2.91 8.57 -14.12
N PRO A 29 -2.23 7.60 -13.46
CA PRO A 29 -1.07 7.90 -12.64
C PRO A 29 0.09 8.59 -13.38
N ALA A 30 0.17 8.47 -14.72
CA ALA A 30 1.19 9.17 -15.51
C ALA A 30 1.05 10.71 -15.47
N GLN A 31 -0.12 11.23 -15.12
CA GLN A 31 -0.38 12.67 -15.02
C GLN A 31 0.09 13.29 -13.69
N TYR A 32 0.57 12.48 -12.75
CA TYR A 32 1.02 12.94 -11.44
C TYR A 32 2.53 12.75 -11.31
N ASP A 33 3.19 13.71 -10.67
CA ASP A 33 4.63 13.60 -10.37
C ASP A 33 4.89 12.65 -9.20
N LEU A 34 3.91 12.51 -8.30
CA LEU A 34 3.94 11.62 -7.15
C LEU A 34 2.61 10.89 -6.99
N VAL A 35 2.66 9.56 -6.80
CA VAL A 35 1.50 8.74 -6.44
C VAL A 35 1.68 8.18 -5.03
N VAL A 36 0.77 8.53 -4.12
CA VAL A 36 0.74 7.98 -2.76
C VAL A 36 -0.12 6.72 -2.73
N VAL A 37 0.48 5.56 -2.43
CA VAL A 37 -0.20 4.25 -2.48
C VAL A 37 -0.39 3.70 -1.08
N GLY A 38 -1.65 3.45 -0.73
CA GLY A 38 -2.04 2.87 0.55
C GLY A 38 -2.43 1.40 0.44
N THR A 39 -2.06 0.59 1.42
CA THR A 39 -2.53 -0.80 1.52
C THR A 39 -2.78 -1.23 2.96
N PRO A 40 -3.85 -1.98 3.27
CA PRO A 40 -3.82 -2.79 4.48
C PRO A 40 -2.78 -3.92 4.32
N VAL A 41 -2.13 -4.30 5.43
CA VAL A 41 -1.21 -5.44 5.47
C VAL A 41 -1.99 -6.72 5.76
N TRP A 42 -2.03 -7.64 4.79
CA TRP A 42 -2.66 -8.95 4.92
C TRP A 42 -1.60 -10.05 4.73
N ALA A 43 -1.48 -10.94 5.71
CA ALA A 43 -0.45 -12.00 5.71
C ALA A 43 0.97 -11.48 5.35
N TRP A 44 1.35 -10.33 5.92
CA TRP A 44 2.62 -9.63 5.66
C TRP A 44 2.85 -9.23 4.20
N ASN A 45 1.78 -8.92 3.46
CA ASN A 45 1.82 -8.45 2.08
C ASN A 45 0.74 -7.40 1.81
N MET A 46 0.83 -6.74 0.66
CA MET A 46 -0.16 -5.78 0.18
C MET A 46 -1.48 -6.47 -0.18
N ALA A 47 -2.58 -5.71 -0.14
CA ALA A 47 -3.88 -6.20 -0.59
C ALA A 47 -3.83 -6.57 -2.09
N PRO A 48 -4.53 -7.64 -2.52
CA PRO A 48 -4.55 -8.06 -3.93
C PRO A 48 -4.96 -6.95 -4.90
N ALA A 49 -5.91 -6.09 -4.51
CA ALA A 49 -6.35 -4.95 -5.33
C ALA A 49 -5.24 -3.91 -5.54
N VAL A 50 -4.42 -3.65 -4.52
CA VAL A 50 -3.28 -2.73 -4.62
C VAL A 50 -2.21 -3.34 -5.52
N ARG A 51 -1.95 -4.65 -5.39
CA ARG A 51 -1.04 -5.36 -6.29
C ARG A 51 -1.48 -5.25 -7.74
N ALA A 52 -2.76 -5.51 -8.03
CA ALA A 52 -3.32 -5.41 -9.38
C ALA A 52 -3.19 -3.99 -9.95
N TYR A 53 -3.45 -2.97 -9.13
CA TYR A 53 -3.24 -1.57 -9.50
C TYR A 53 -1.77 -1.28 -9.87
N LEU A 54 -0.83 -1.71 -9.04
CA LEU A 54 0.60 -1.46 -9.26
C LEU A 54 1.13 -2.21 -10.48
N VAL A 55 0.71 -3.46 -10.71
CA VAL A 55 1.06 -4.22 -11.93
C VAL A 55 0.55 -3.52 -13.18
N ARG A 56 -0.73 -3.14 -13.20
CA ARG A 56 -1.38 -2.50 -14.35
C ARG A 56 -0.78 -1.14 -14.69
N ASN A 57 -0.25 -0.42 -13.70
CA ASN A 57 0.31 0.92 -13.86
C ASN A 57 1.82 0.97 -13.71
N LYS A 58 2.48 -0.20 -13.72
CA LYS A 58 3.94 -0.27 -13.74
C LYS A 58 4.46 0.48 -14.98
N GLY A 59 5.43 1.37 -14.78
CA GLY A 59 5.97 2.24 -15.82
C GLY A 59 5.20 3.56 -16.04
N LYS A 60 3.98 3.71 -15.51
CA LYS A 60 3.26 5.00 -15.50
C LYS A 60 3.57 5.84 -14.27
N ILE A 61 3.84 5.17 -13.15
CA ILE A 61 4.16 5.83 -11.88
C ILE A 61 5.60 6.37 -11.95
N LYS A 62 5.75 7.69 -11.95
CA LYS A 62 7.05 8.38 -12.01
C LYS A 62 7.78 8.36 -10.67
N SER A 63 7.04 8.62 -9.60
CA SER A 63 7.52 8.58 -8.20
C SER A 63 6.39 8.10 -7.30
N ALA A 64 6.74 7.45 -6.19
CA ALA A 64 5.77 6.90 -5.26
C ALA A 64 6.09 7.23 -3.80
N ALA A 65 5.07 7.25 -2.95
CA ALA A 65 5.22 7.16 -1.50
C ALA A 65 4.22 6.12 -0.99
N PHE A 66 4.58 5.36 0.03
CA PHE A 66 3.74 4.24 0.49
C PHE A 66 3.22 4.48 1.90
N PHE A 67 2.02 3.99 2.17
CA PHE A 67 1.55 3.87 3.55
C PHE A 67 0.80 2.56 3.73
N CYS A 68 0.79 2.06 4.96
CA CYS A 68 -0.01 0.88 5.27
C CYS A 68 -0.68 0.97 6.64
N THR A 69 -1.81 0.28 6.74
CA THR A 69 -2.44 -0.03 8.02
C THR A 69 -2.25 -1.50 8.36
N GLN A 70 -2.02 -1.81 9.62
CA GLN A 70 -1.76 -3.19 10.05
C GLN A 70 -2.32 -3.49 11.44
N GLY A 71 -2.58 -4.77 11.71
CA GLY A 71 -2.97 -5.21 13.05
C GLY A 71 -1.81 -5.13 14.04
N GLY A 72 -0.62 -5.54 13.61
CA GLY A 72 0.61 -5.54 14.43
C GLY A 72 1.83 -5.12 13.62
N SER A 73 2.36 -6.03 12.79
CA SER A 73 3.58 -5.84 12.02
C SER A 73 3.47 -6.37 10.58
N GLY A 74 4.45 -6.01 9.75
CA GLY A 74 4.56 -6.46 8.35
C GLY A 74 4.59 -5.34 7.31
N GLY A 75 4.49 -4.07 7.72
CA GLY A 75 4.55 -2.91 6.85
C GLY A 75 5.86 -2.84 6.06
N GLU A 76 7.02 -2.90 6.74
CA GLU A 76 8.33 -2.88 6.10
C GLU A 76 8.48 -3.95 4.99
N LYS A 77 8.14 -5.22 5.31
CA LYS A 77 8.16 -6.31 4.32
C LYS A 77 7.20 -6.04 3.15
N THR A 78 6.03 -5.49 3.44
CA THR A 78 5.03 -5.14 2.42
C THR A 78 5.55 -4.04 1.50
N PHE A 79 6.20 -3.01 2.05
CA PHE A 79 6.82 -1.95 1.25
C PHE A 79 7.95 -2.50 0.38
N GLY A 80 8.80 -3.41 0.90
CA GLY A 80 9.81 -4.10 0.09
C GLY A 80 9.20 -4.81 -1.12
N CYS A 81 8.09 -5.53 -0.94
CA CYS A 81 7.37 -6.15 -2.07
C CYS A 81 6.80 -5.12 -3.07
N MET A 82 6.34 -3.94 -2.60
CA MET A 82 5.86 -2.87 -3.47
C MET A 82 7.01 -2.21 -4.26
N GLU A 83 8.16 -2.04 -3.62
CA GLU A 83 9.40 -1.54 -4.23
C GLU A 83 9.87 -2.47 -5.34
N GLU A 84 9.99 -3.76 -5.07
CA GLU A 84 10.36 -4.79 -6.06
C GLU A 84 9.38 -4.81 -7.24
N LEU A 85 8.08 -4.67 -6.96
CA LEU A 85 7.05 -4.69 -7.99
C LEU A 85 7.19 -3.50 -8.94
N LEU A 86 7.39 -2.29 -8.41
CA LEU A 86 7.56 -1.07 -9.20
C LEU A 86 8.96 -0.87 -9.77
N GLY A 87 9.98 -1.49 -9.16
CA GLY A 87 11.39 -1.26 -9.51
C GLY A 87 11.91 0.11 -9.05
N MET A 88 11.34 0.67 -7.97
CA MET A 88 11.75 1.98 -7.43
C MET A 88 11.58 2.05 -5.91
N LYS A 89 12.36 2.93 -5.28
CA LYS A 89 12.22 3.28 -3.87
C LYS A 89 11.15 4.36 -3.68
N PRO A 90 10.31 4.28 -2.63
CA PRO A 90 9.37 5.35 -2.32
C PRO A 90 10.12 6.56 -1.74
N LYS A 91 9.58 7.77 -1.97
CA LYS A 91 10.03 8.99 -1.30
C LYS A 91 9.91 8.90 0.23
N ALA A 92 8.82 8.31 0.70
CA ALA A 92 8.57 8.10 2.10
C ALA A 92 7.67 6.88 2.33
N THR A 93 7.74 6.33 3.53
CA THR A 93 6.86 5.26 4.01
C THR A 93 6.18 5.66 5.32
N LEU A 94 4.96 5.15 5.54
CA LEU A 94 4.22 5.35 6.78
C LEU A 94 3.53 4.05 7.21
N GLU A 95 3.86 3.57 8.40
CA GLU A 95 3.15 2.47 9.05
C GLU A 95 2.23 3.00 10.15
N LEU A 96 0.98 2.51 10.15
CA LEU A 96 0.00 2.78 11.19
C LEU A 96 -0.59 1.46 11.68
N ASN A 97 -0.24 1.05 12.90
CA ASN A 97 -0.91 -0.09 13.52
C ASN A 97 -2.25 0.31 14.18
N ALA A 98 -3.03 -0.68 14.63
CA ALA A 98 -4.34 -0.43 15.23
C ALA A 98 -4.31 0.51 16.45
N LYS A 99 -3.27 0.41 17.30
CA LYS A 99 -3.08 1.28 18.46
C LYS A 99 -2.79 2.71 18.01
N GLU A 100 -1.90 2.87 17.04
CA GLU A 100 -1.47 4.17 16.52
C GLU A 100 -2.60 4.90 15.79
N LEU A 101 -3.48 4.17 15.09
CA LEU A 101 -4.66 4.74 14.44
C LEU A 101 -5.68 5.34 15.43
N ALA A 102 -5.83 4.67 16.58
CA ALA A 102 -6.72 5.10 17.66
C ALA A 102 -6.04 6.10 18.62
N GLY A 103 -4.71 6.16 18.61
CA GLY A 103 -3.91 6.98 19.50
C GLY A 103 -3.69 8.43 19.02
N PRO A 104 -3.20 9.29 19.92
CA PRO A 104 -2.88 10.69 19.60
C PRO A 104 -1.71 10.82 18.62
N GLU A 105 -0.85 9.81 18.53
CA GLU A 105 0.35 9.76 17.68
C GLU A 105 0.06 9.74 16.16
N LYS A 106 -1.16 9.35 15.75
CA LYS A 106 -1.58 9.31 14.33
C LYS A 106 -1.28 10.63 13.61
N GLY A 107 -1.67 11.75 14.20
CA GLY A 107 -1.55 13.07 13.59
C GLY A 107 -0.09 13.43 13.32
N ALA A 108 0.76 13.25 14.32
CA ALA A 108 2.19 13.52 14.20
C ALA A 108 2.86 12.65 13.12
N LYS A 109 2.54 11.35 13.06
CA LYS A 109 3.07 10.44 12.05
C LYS A 109 2.64 10.82 10.63
N ILE A 110 1.36 11.16 10.44
CA ILE A 110 0.85 11.60 9.14
C ILE A 110 1.52 12.92 8.73
N THR A 111 1.64 13.89 9.64
CA THR A 111 2.31 15.16 9.36
C THR A 111 3.77 14.94 8.96
N ALA A 112 4.52 14.12 9.69
CA ALA A 112 5.90 13.78 9.35
C ALA A 112 6.02 13.11 7.98
N PHE A 113 5.10 12.21 7.63
CA PHE A 113 5.04 11.60 6.30
C PHE A 113 4.75 12.63 5.21
N VAL A 114 3.77 13.51 5.44
CA VAL A 114 3.38 14.57 4.48
C VAL A 114 4.52 15.56 4.25
N SER A 115 5.31 15.91 5.28
CA SER A 115 6.47 16.77 5.11
C SER A 115 7.52 16.14 4.18
N LYS A 116 7.84 14.86 4.39
CA LYS A 116 8.85 14.14 3.58
C LYS A 116 8.47 13.99 2.10
N ILE A 117 7.18 13.95 1.77
CA ILE A 117 6.74 13.81 0.37
C ILE A 117 6.60 15.14 -0.37
N LYS A 118 6.57 16.26 0.37
CA LYS A 118 6.52 17.63 -0.18
C LYS A 118 7.90 18.19 -0.52
N GLU A 119 8.94 17.60 0.02
CA GLU A 119 10.35 17.81 -0.36
C GLU A 119 10.63 17.25 -1.77
#